data_AF-A0A6G0JDC8-F1
#
_entry.id   AF-A0A6G0JDC8-F1
#
_cell.length_a   1.000
_cell.length_b   1.000
_cell.length_c   1.000
_cell.angle_alpha   90.00
_cell.angle_beta   90.00
_cell.angle_gamma   90.00
#
_symmetry.space_group_name_H-M   'P 1'
#
loop_
_entity.id
_entity.type
_entity.pdbx_description
1 polymer ?
#
loop_
_entity_poly.entity_id
_entity_poly.type
_entity_poly.pdbx_seq_one_letter_code
_entity_poly.pdbx_strand_id
1 'polypeptide(L)'
;SAPSDRTAVRRARRRVGRVNSAIEQQRLRHRFDTDEKACVDDNLAKARATREAARSTDPVGGPHAGPATPTAGSADDGTCPILGEDLWRFFDGVNTPRQEFAPDAPVGAAFRSALARLPTATRCKQLLTEAPTADEVKNQLQHVWGASSPDSTAS
;
A
#
# COMPACT_ATOMS: atom_id res chain seq x y z
N SER A 1 -11.80 19.42 -49.28
CA SER A 1 -12.32 19.60 -47.91
C SER A 1 -11.27 20.28 -47.05
N ALA A 2 -11.60 21.41 -46.43
CA ALA A 2 -10.63 22.28 -45.75
C ALA A 2 -10.14 21.69 -44.40
N PRO A 3 -8.84 21.82 -44.06
CA PRO A 3 -8.25 21.25 -42.83
C PRO A 3 -8.75 21.89 -41.52
N SER A 4 -9.29 23.11 -41.56
CA SER A 4 -9.87 23.79 -40.39
C SER A 4 -11.11 23.06 -39.85
N ASP A 5 -11.93 22.49 -40.72
CA ASP A 5 -13.17 21.79 -40.39
C ASP A 5 -12.90 20.49 -39.63
N ARG A 6 -11.90 19.69 -40.06
CA ARG A 6 -11.47 18.48 -39.34
C ARG A 6 -10.96 18.78 -37.93
N THR A 7 -10.27 19.91 -37.75
CA THR A 7 -9.74 20.31 -36.45
C THR A 7 -10.85 20.79 -35.52
N ALA A 8 -11.81 21.55 -36.04
CA ALA A 8 -13.03 21.95 -35.32
C ALA A 8 -13.86 20.73 -34.89
N VAL A 9 -14.08 19.77 -35.78
CA VAL A 9 -14.76 18.50 -35.49
C VAL A 9 -14.04 17.71 -34.41
N ARG A 10 -12.70 17.60 -34.45
CA ARG A 10 -11.92 16.90 -33.41
C ARG A 10 -12.04 17.58 -32.04
N ARG A 11 -12.03 18.91 -32.00
CA ARG A 11 -12.23 19.67 -30.75
C ARG A 11 -13.63 19.47 -30.19
N ALA A 12 -14.66 19.50 -31.04
CA ALA A 12 -16.03 19.22 -30.64
C ALA A 12 -16.17 17.81 -30.05
N ARG A 13 -15.62 16.79 -30.72
CA ARG A 13 -15.62 15.39 -30.22
C ARG A 13 -14.92 15.26 -28.87
N ARG A 14 -13.76 15.90 -28.69
CA ARG A 14 -13.06 15.91 -27.39
C ARG A 14 -13.90 16.56 -26.29
N ARG A 15 -14.57 17.67 -26.60
CA ARG A 15 -15.45 18.35 -25.64
C ARG A 15 -16.61 17.45 -25.23
N VAL A 16 -17.28 16.82 -26.19
CA VAL A 16 -18.35 15.84 -25.91
C VAL A 16 -17.82 14.66 -25.09
N GLY A 17 -16.65 14.12 -25.43
CA GLY A 17 -16.04 13.03 -24.66
C GLY A 17 -15.77 13.41 -23.20
N ARG A 18 -15.29 14.63 -22.94
CA ARG A 18 -15.10 15.13 -21.56
C ARG A 18 -16.42 15.30 -20.82
N VAL A 19 -17.43 15.86 -21.47
CA VAL A 19 -18.76 16.04 -20.87
C VAL A 19 -19.37 14.68 -20.52
N ASN A 20 -19.33 13.72 -21.45
CA ASN A 20 -19.83 12.37 -21.20
C ASN A 20 -19.06 11.70 -20.07
N SER A 21 -17.73 11.82 -20.03
CA SER A 21 -16.91 11.28 -18.94
C SER A 21 -17.27 11.91 -17.58
N ALA A 22 -17.51 13.22 -17.53
CA ALA A 22 -17.92 13.90 -16.30
C ALA A 22 -19.32 13.45 -15.82
N ILE A 23 -20.26 13.27 -16.75
CA ILE A 23 -21.61 12.74 -16.46
C ILE A 23 -21.51 11.33 -15.88
N GLU A 24 -20.71 10.45 -16.49
CA GLU A 24 -20.52 9.09 -15.99
C GLU A 24 -19.87 9.08 -14.60
N GLN A 25 -18.88 9.94 -14.34
CA GLN A 25 -18.30 10.08 -13.00
C GLN A 25 -19.32 10.57 -11.97
N GLN A 26 -20.16 11.54 -12.32
CA GLN A 26 -21.19 12.04 -11.40
C GLN A 26 -22.25 10.98 -11.11
N ARG A 27 -22.66 10.22 -12.13
CA ARG A 27 -23.57 9.07 -11.96
C ARG A 27 -22.97 8.02 -11.03
N LEU A 28 -21.69 7.71 -11.20
CA LEU A 28 -21.00 6.73 -10.35
C LEU A 28 -20.96 7.18 -8.89
N ARG A 29 -20.63 8.45 -8.62
CA ARG A 29 -20.65 9.02 -7.26
C ARG A 29 -22.04 8.94 -6.63
N HIS A 30 -23.05 9.39 -7.36
CA HIS A 30 -24.42 9.35 -6.84
C HIS A 30 -24.89 7.92 -6.54
N ARG A 31 -24.56 6.95 -7.41
CA ARG A 31 -24.85 5.54 -7.16
C ARG A 31 -24.12 5.00 -5.93
N PHE A 32 -22.85 5.37 -5.76
CA PHE A 32 -22.07 4.99 -4.59
C PHE A 32 -22.68 5.55 -3.30
N ASP A 33 -23.10 6.81 -3.30
CA ASP A 33 -23.73 7.44 -2.13
C ASP A 33 -25.11 6.85 -1.79
N THR A 34 -25.84 6.36 -2.80
CA THR A 34 -27.22 5.86 -2.63
C THR A 34 -27.29 4.36 -2.33
N ASP A 35 -26.43 3.58 -2.99
CA ASP A 35 -26.36 2.12 -2.87
C ASP A 35 -24.93 1.66 -3.14
N GLU A 36 -24.08 1.89 -2.13
CA GLU A 36 -22.66 1.58 -2.17
C GLU A 36 -22.40 0.13 -2.56
N LYS A 37 -23.14 -0.80 -1.95
CA LYS A 37 -22.96 -2.23 -2.17
C LYS A 37 -23.23 -2.61 -3.63
N ALA A 38 -24.40 -2.25 -4.17
CA ALA A 38 -24.72 -2.57 -5.55
C ALA A 38 -23.77 -1.88 -6.54
N CYS A 39 -23.30 -0.67 -6.21
CA CYS A 39 -22.31 0.05 -7.01
C CYS A 39 -20.95 -0.68 -7.05
N VAL A 40 -20.45 -1.14 -5.90
CA VAL A 40 -19.19 -1.88 -5.81
C VAL A 40 -19.30 -3.23 -6.51
N ASP A 41 -20.38 -3.98 -6.27
CA ASP A 41 -20.61 -5.28 -6.90
C ASP A 41 -20.63 -5.17 -8.43
N ASP A 42 -21.31 -4.16 -8.98
CA ASP A 42 -21.32 -3.87 -10.43
C ASP A 42 -19.91 -3.59 -10.99
N ASN A 43 -19.08 -2.84 -10.26
CA ASN A 43 -17.71 -2.54 -10.69
C ASN A 43 -16.83 -3.78 -10.67
N LEU A 44 -16.96 -4.61 -9.62
CA LEU A 44 -16.23 -5.87 -9.52
C LEU A 44 -16.64 -6.83 -10.64
N ALA A 45 -17.94 -6.92 -10.95
CA ALA A 45 -18.44 -7.74 -12.06
C ALA A 45 -17.86 -7.28 -13.42
N LYS A 46 -17.84 -5.97 -13.69
CA LYS A 46 -17.22 -5.41 -14.90
C LYS A 46 -15.72 -5.70 -14.99
N ALA A 47 -15.01 -5.61 -13.86
CA ALA A 47 -13.58 -5.91 -13.81
C ALA A 47 -13.30 -7.39 -14.11
N ARG A 48 -14.11 -8.30 -13.56
CA ARG A 48 -14.03 -9.74 -13.86
C ARG A 48 -14.27 -10.02 -15.34
N ALA A 49 -15.34 -9.48 -15.92
CA ALA A 49 -15.64 -9.62 -17.35
C ALA A 49 -14.50 -9.09 -18.25
N THR A 50 -13.87 -7.98 -17.85
CA THR A 50 -12.72 -7.42 -18.59
C THR A 50 -11.50 -8.35 -18.56
N ARG A 51 -11.23 -8.98 -17.40
CA ARG A 51 -10.15 -9.98 -17.25
C ARG A 51 -10.42 -11.23 -18.07
N GLU A 52 -11.66 -11.73 -18.07
CA GLU A 52 -12.07 -12.89 -18.87
C GLU A 52 -11.92 -12.62 -20.37
N ALA A 53 -12.32 -11.42 -20.83
CA ALA A 53 -12.12 -11.00 -22.20
C ALA A 53 -10.63 -10.95 -22.58
N ALA A 54 -9.77 -10.40 -21.71
CA ALA A 54 -8.33 -10.34 -21.95
C ALA A 54 -7.68 -11.74 -22.04
N ARG A 55 -8.06 -12.67 -21.17
CA ARG A 55 -7.59 -14.08 -21.21
C ARG A 55 -7.99 -14.79 -22.50
N SER A 56 -9.13 -14.43 -23.08
CA SER A 56 -9.63 -15.04 -24.33
C SER A 56 -8.89 -14.54 -25.58
N THR A 57 -8.07 -13.49 -25.45
CA THR A 57 -7.32 -12.88 -26.56
C THR A 57 -5.83 -13.19 -26.57
N ASP A 58 -5.30 -13.91 -25.57
CA ASP A 58 -3.90 -14.32 -25.55
C ASP A 58 -3.67 -15.54 -26.47
N PRO A 59 -2.82 -15.42 -27.52
CA PRO A 59 -2.44 -16.56 -28.32
C PRO A 59 -1.47 -17.44 -27.52
N VAL A 60 -1.81 -18.74 -27.43
CA VAL A 60 -0.95 -19.81 -26.91
C VAL A 60 0.42 -19.75 -27.58
N GLY A 61 1.48 -19.56 -26.80
CA GLY A 61 2.84 -19.97 -27.17
C GLY A 61 3.93 -18.90 -27.07
N GLY A 62 4.61 -18.87 -25.93
CA GLY A 62 5.93 -18.25 -25.79
C GLY A 62 6.54 -18.62 -24.42
N PRO A 63 7.72 -19.26 -24.35
CA PRO A 63 8.28 -19.73 -23.08
C PRO A 63 8.94 -18.55 -22.36
N HIS A 64 8.19 -17.87 -21.49
CA HIS A 64 8.79 -17.01 -20.47
C HIS A 64 9.02 -17.82 -19.21
N ALA A 65 10.28 -18.17 -18.96
CA ALA A 65 10.73 -18.71 -17.68
C ALA A 65 10.65 -17.61 -16.62
N GLY A 66 9.53 -17.58 -15.90
CA GLY A 66 9.29 -16.79 -14.69
C GLY A 66 8.50 -17.66 -13.70
N PRO A 67 8.56 -17.39 -12.39
CA PRO A 67 7.98 -18.29 -11.39
C PRO A 67 6.45 -18.38 -11.56
N ALA A 68 5.99 -19.63 -11.70
CA ALA A 68 4.61 -20.13 -11.74
C ALA A 68 3.54 -19.13 -12.21
N THR A 69 3.36 -19.05 -13.53
CA THR A 69 2.14 -18.53 -14.15
C THR A 69 0.93 -19.30 -13.59
N PRO A 70 -0.11 -18.62 -13.07
CA PRO A 70 -1.30 -19.32 -12.61
C PRO A 70 -1.93 -20.05 -13.78
N THR A 71 -2.21 -21.35 -13.59
CA THR A 71 -2.87 -22.23 -14.55
C THR A 71 -4.05 -21.51 -15.22
N ALA A 72 -3.96 -21.36 -16.54
CA ALA A 72 -5.04 -20.87 -17.38
C ALA A 72 -6.27 -21.79 -17.18
N GLY A 73 -7.31 -21.26 -16.52
CA GLY A 73 -8.56 -22.00 -16.27
C GLY A 73 -9.24 -21.70 -14.94
N SER A 74 -8.57 -21.04 -13.98
CA SER A 74 -9.23 -20.65 -12.74
C SER A 74 -10.17 -19.46 -12.99
N ALA A 75 -11.47 -19.69 -12.86
CA ALA A 75 -12.46 -18.63 -12.70
C ALA A 75 -11.95 -17.69 -11.60
N ASP A 76 -11.94 -16.37 -11.86
CA ASP A 76 -11.53 -15.36 -10.88
C ASP A 76 -12.56 -15.32 -9.74
N ASP A 77 -12.41 -16.26 -8.80
CA ASP A 77 -13.25 -16.45 -7.64
C ASP A 77 -13.04 -15.35 -6.58
N GLY A 78 -12.08 -14.44 -6.82
CA GLY A 78 -11.68 -13.39 -5.90
C GLY A 78 -10.62 -13.84 -4.89
N THR A 79 -10.12 -15.07 -5.00
CA THR A 79 -9.04 -15.60 -4.18
C THR A 79 -7.69 -15.16 -4.75
N CYS A 80 -6.77 -14.76 -3.87
CA CYS A 80 -5.41 -14.45 -4.29
C CYS A 80 -4.79 -15.69 -4.97
N PRO A 81 -4.19 -15.56 -6.17
CA PRO A 81 -3.59 -16.70 -6.86
C PRO A 81 -2.33 -17.22 -6.16
N ILE A 82 -1.80 -16.44 -5.21
CA ILE A 82 -0.66 -16.81 -4.38
C ILE A 82 -1.20 -17.36 -3.07
N LEU A 83 -0.81 -18.59 -2.73
CA LEU A 83 -1.21 -19.20 -1.46
C LEU A 83 -0.62 -18.40 -0.29
N GLY A 84 -1.36 -18.30 0.81
CA GLY A 84 -0.92 -17.54 1.99
C GLY A 84 0.42 -18.05 2.55
N GLU A 85 0.66 -19.35 2.46
CA GLU A 85 1.94 -19.97 2.85
C GLU A 85 3.12 -19.55 1.96
N ASP A 86 2.88 -19.33 0.66
CA ASP A 86 3.89 -18.87 -0.28
C ASP A 86 4.24 -17.40 -0.03
N LEU A 87 3.22 -16.58 0.22
CA LEU A 87 3.39 -15.18 0.62
C LEU A 87 4.16 -15.07 1.93
N TRP A 88 3.77 -15.85 2.93
CA TRP A 88 4.42 -15.85 4.24
C TRP A 88 5.89 -16.27 4.13
N ARG A 89 6.17 -17.37 3.42
CA ARG A 89 7.53 -17.87 3.19
C ARG A 89 8.40 -16.87 2.43
N PHE A 90 7.85 -16.17 1.44
CA PHE A 90 8.57 -15.10 0.75
C PHE A 90 8.89 -13.95 1.71
N PHE A 91 7.89 -13.49 2.47
CA PHE A 91 8.08 -12.41 3.43
C PHE A 91 9.11 -12.76 4.50
N ASP A 92 9.02 -13.96 5.05
CA ASP A 92 9.96 -14.49 6.03
C ASP A 92 11.38 -14.53 5.43
N GLY A 93 11.55 -15.12 4.24
CA GLY A 93 12.86 -15.22 3.60
C GLY A 93 13.52 -13.88 3.22
N VAL A 94 12.73 -12.83 2.98
CA VAL A 94 13.22 -11.49 2.64
C VAL A 94 13.48 -10.63 3.87
N ASN A 95 12.62 -10.72 4.89
CA ASN A 95 12.66 -9.82 6.05
C ASN A 95 13.36 -10.42 7.26
N THR A 96 13.50 -11.74 7.33
CA THR A 96 14.24 -12.40 8.42
C THR A 96 15.74 -12.21 8.19
N PRO A 97 16.45 -11.51 9.09
CA PRO A 97 17.89 -11.30 8.95
C PRO A 97 18.61 -12.64 8.88
N ARG A 98 19.34 -12.88 7.78
CA ARG A 98 20.06 -14.15 7.57
C ARG A 98 21.21 -14.38 8.54
N GLN A 99 21.67 -13.32 9.19
CA GLN A 99 22.75 -13.33 10.16
C GLN A 99 22.40 -12.37 11.29
N GLU A 100 22.89 -12.69 12.49
CA GLU A 100 22.86 -11.76 13.61
C GLU A 100 23.61 -10.48 13.23
N PHE A 101 22.98 -9.34 13.48
CA PHE A 101 23.60 -8.06 13.15
C PHE A 101 24.79 -7.81 14.08
N ALA A 102 26.01 -7.84 13.50
CA ALA A 102 27.23 -7.51 14.21
C ALA A 102 27.58 -6.02 13.99
N PRO A 103 27.43 -5.15 15.01
CA PRO A 103 27.61 -3.71 14.86
C PRO A 103 29.03 -3.32 14.47
N ASP A 104 30.03 -4.15 14.78
CA ASP A 104 31.46 -3.90 14.52
C ASP A 104 31.95 -4.47 13.18
N ALA A 105 31.18 -5.36 12.56
CA ALA A 105 31.49 -5.89 11.23
C ALA A 105 31.38 -4.78 10.15
N PRO A 106 31.92 -4.99 8.93
CA PRO A 106 31.82 -4.01 7.85
C PRO A 106 30.38 -3.60 7.52
N VAL A 107 29.42 -4.52 7.63
CA VAL A 107 27.98 -4.26 7.44
C VAL A 107 27.44 -3.22 8.43
N GLY A 108 28.03 -3.12 9.63
CA GLY A 108 27.66 -2.16 10.66
C GLY A 108 28.24 -0.74 10.45
N ALA A 109 29.04 -0.49 9.41
CA ALA A 109 29.71 0.81 9.22
C ALA A 109 28.73 1.99 9.08
N ALA A 110 27.60 1.78 8.39
CA ALA A 110 26.55 2.78 8.27
C ALA A 110 25.87 3.06 9.62
N PHE A 111 25.62 2.01 10.41
CA PHE A 111 25.08 2.11 11.76
C PHE A 111 26.03 2.86 12.70
N ARG A 112 27.32 2.53 12.70
CA ARG A 112 28.33 3.23 13.51
C ARG A 112 28.48 4.70 13.09
N SER A 113 28.46 4.98 11.78
CA SER A 113 28.43 6.35 11.26
C SER A 113 27.18 7.12 11.71
N ALA A 114 26.03 6.46 11.83
CA ALA A 114 24.82 7.06 12.35
C ALA A 114 24.93 7.35 13.87
N LEU A 115 25.44 6.39 14.66
CA LEU A 115 25.67 6.57 16.09
C LEU A 115 26.64 7.72 16.38
N ALA A 116 27.70 7.87 15.58
CA ALA A 116 28.68 8.94 15.74
C ALA A 116 28.10 10.35 15.52
N ARG A 117 26.96 10.47 14.84
CA ARG A 117 26.26 11.75 14.61
C ARG A 117 25.30 12.11 15.73
N LEU A 118 25.03 11.19 16.67
CA LEU A 118 24.17 11.47 17.81
C LEU A 118 24.87 12.45 18.76
N PRO A 119 24.14 13.41 19.36
CA PRO A 119 24.72 14.28 20.38
C PRO A 119 25.23 13.43 21.55
N THR A 120 26.33 13.84 22.17
CA THR A 120 26.83 13.19 23.38
C THR A 120 25.72 13.16 24.42
N ALA A 121 25.39 11.97 24.90
CA ALA A 121 24.32 11.80 25.89
C ALA A 121 24.60 12.67 27.13
N THR A 122 23.85 13.76 27.24
CA THR A 122 24.06 14.81 28.25
C THR A 122 23.28 14.54 29.54
N ARG A 123 22.39 13.54 29.56
CA ARG A 123 21.54 13.26 30.73
C ARG A 123 21.54 11.78 31.11
N CYS A 124 21.68 11.55 32.43
CA CYS A 124 21.41 10.31 33.16
C CYS A 124 22.11 9.02 32.66
N LYS A 125 23.45 9.02 32.60
CA LYS A 125 24.24 7.77 32.41
C LYS A 125 23.95 6.70 33.50
N GLN A 126 23.50 7.12 34.68
CA GLN A 126 23.13 6.23 35.79
C GLN A 126 21.93 5.33 35.44
N LEU A 127 20.98 5.81 34.63
CA LEU A 127 19.81 5.01 34.17
C LEU A 127 20.18 3.85 33.23
N LEU A 128 21.40 3.86 32.67
CA LEU A 128 21.89 2.78 31.81
C LEU A 128 22.67 1.71 32.59
N THR A 129 22.93 1.95 33.88
CA THR A 129 23.74 1.07 34.75
C THR A 129 22.95 0.50 35.91
N GLU A 130 21.90 1.17 36.35
CA GLU A 130 21.01 0.71 37.42
C GLU A 130 19.71 0.15 36.82
N ALA A 131 19.27 -1.01 37.31
CA ALA A 131 18.02 -1.60 36.86
C ALA A 131 16.85 -0.68 37.28
N PRO A 132 15.97 -0.26 36.36
CA PRO A 132 14.88 0.63 36.71
C PRO A 132 13.97 -0.05 37.73
N THR A 133 13.65 0.66 38.80
CA THR A 133 12.71 0.19 39.81
C THR A 133 11.29 0.24 39.26
N ALA A 134 10.40 -0.62 39.78
CA ALA A 134 9.01 -0.68 39.31
C ALA A 134 8.28 0.68 39.46
N ASP A 135 8.65 1.46 40.47
CA ASP A 135 8.07 2.78 40.73
C ASP A 135 8.52 3.83 39.69
N GLU A 136 9.78 3.76 39.23
CA GLU A 136 10.28 4.63 38.15
C GLU A 136 9.57 4.33 36.83
N VAL A 137 9.37 3.05 36.50
CA VAL A 137 8.63 2.63 35.30
C VAL A 137 7.18 3.12 35.36
N LYS A 138 6.53 2.99 36.52
CA LYS A 138 5.16 3.45 36.73
C LYS A 138 5.03 4.97 36.61
N ASN A 139 5.95 5.73 37.19
CA ASN A 139 5.97 7.19 37.08
C ASN A 139 6.18 7.64 35.62
N GLN A 140 7.07 6.98 34.87
CA GLN A 140 7.30 7.30 33.46
C GLN A 140 6.06 7.01 32.60
N LEU A 141 5.38 5.88 32.85
CA LEU A 141 4.13 5.53 32.16
C LEU A 141 3.01 6.54 32.47
N GLN A 142 2.87 6.96 33.72
CA GLN A 142 1.89 7.97 34.13
C GLN A 142 2.18 9.34 33.50
N HIS A 143 3.45 9.74 33.39
CA HIS A 143 3.83 10.98 32.73
C HIS A 143 3.43 10.99 31.24
N VAL A 144 3.67 9.88 30.53
CA VAL A 144 3.27 9.75 29.12
C VAL A 144 1.75 9.75 28.98
N TRP A 145 1.02 9.10 29.88
CA TRP A 145 -0.44 9.08 29.86
C TRP A 145 -1.06 10.43 30.23
N GLY A 146 -0.47 11.17 31.17
CA GLY A 146 -0.89 12.51 31.55
C GLY A 146 -0.70 13.53 30.41
N ALA A 147 0.43 13.44 29.69
CA ALA A 147 0.68 14.28 28.51
C ALA A 147 -0.19 13.90 27.29
N SER A 148 -0.86 12.73 27.31
CA SER A 148 -1.71 12.26 26.22
C SER A 148 -3.20 12.58 26.40
N SER A 149 -3.57 13.32 27.47
CA SER A 149 -4.94 13.84 27.61
C SER A 149 -5.02 15.25 27.01
N PRO A 150 -5.77 15.47 25.92
CA PRO A 150 -6.07 16.82 25.47
C PRO A 150 -6.98 17.47 26.51
N ASP A 151 -6.53 18.60 27.04
CA ASP A 151 -7.31 19.48 27.90
C ASP A 151 -8.54 19.95 27.11
N SER A 152 -9.69 19.33 27.34
CA SER A 152 -10.97 19.77 26.82
C SER A 152 -11.52 20.87 27.71
N THR A 153 -10.91 22.06 27.63
CA THR A 153 -11.53 23.28 28.17
C THR A 153 -12.66 23.70 27.23
N ALA A 154 -13.87 23.28 27.60
CA ALA A 154 -15.12 23.89 27.18
C ALA A 154 -15.47 25.03 28.14
N SER A 155 -15.52 26.26 27.64
CA SER A 155 -16.50 27.34 27.96
C SER A 155 -16.20 28.57 27.11
#